data_AF-A0A429BXT2-F1
#
_entry.id   AF-A0A429BXT2-F1
#
_cell.length_a   1.000
_cell.length_b   1.000
_cell.length_c   1.000
_cell.angle_alpha   90.00
_cell.angle_beta   90.00
_cell.angle_gamma   90.00
#
_symmetry.space_group_name_H-M   'P 1'
#
loop_
_entity.id
_entity.type
_entity.pdbx_description
1 polymer ?
#
loop_
_entity_poly.entity_id
_entity_poly.type
_entity_poly.pdbx_seq_one_letter_code
_entity_poly.pdbx_strand_id
1 'polypeptide(L)'
;MNVFLWGVLPYAAFALLIAGLVWRHRYDRFGWTTRSSQVYESKLLNIASPVFHYGILFVLAGHLIGLFVPASWTRSIGIDEHAYHLFSLYG
;
A
#
# COMPACT_ATOMS: atom_id res chain seq x y z
N MET A 1 22.67 6.17 -13.10
CA MET A 1 21.69 5.13 -12.71
C MET A 1 21.06 5.42 -11.36
N ASN A 2 21.84 5.77 -10.32
CA ASN A 2 21.31 6.11 -8.99
C ASN A 2 20.24 7.23 -9.00
N VAL A 3 20.56 8.38 -9.62
CA VAL A 3 19.63 9.51 -9.73
C VAL A 3 18.36 9.14 -10.50
N PHE A 4 18.48 8.33 -11.54
CA PHE A 4 17.33 7.89 -12.30
C PHE A 4 16.38 7.01 -11.45
N LEU A 5 16.93 6.00 -10.76
CA LEU A 5 16.14 5.05 -9.97
C LEU A 5 15.50 5.67 -8.73
N TRP A 6 16.21 6.54 -8.01
CA TRP A 6 15.74 7.06 -6.72
C TRP A 6 15.30 8.52 -6.76
N GLY A 7 15.76 9.28 -7.76
CA GLY A 7 15.44 10.70 -7.92
C GLY A 7 14.37 10.99 -8.98
N VAL A 8 14.19 10.13 -9.99
CA VAL A 8 13.24 10.37 -11.09
C VAL A 8 12.08 9.37 -11.08
N LEU A 9 12.39 8.07 -11.03
CA LEU A 9 11.41 7.00 -11.17
C LEU A 9 10.26 7.06 -10.14
N PRO A 10 10.48 7.37 -8.84
CA PRO A 10 9.38 7.45 -7.87
C PRO A 10 8.37 8.55 -8.23
N TYR A 11 8.85 9.72 -8.66
CA TYR A 11 7.98 10.84 -9.06
C TYR A 11 7.25 10.55 -10.36
N ALA A 12 7.92 9.93 -11.34
CA ALA A 12 7.28 9.52 -12.58
C ALA A 12 6.17 8.48 -12.31
N ALA A 13 6.44 7.48 -11.47
CA ALA A 13 5.45 6.47 -11.09
C ALA A 13 4.23 7.12 -10.39
N PHE A 14 4.46 8.05 -9.46
CA PHE A 14 3.38 8.76 -8.76
C PHE A 14 2.58 9.66 -9.71
N ALA A 15 3.25 10.41 -10.60
CA ALA A 15 2.59 11.24 -11.60
C ALA A 15 1.70 10.41 -12.53
N LEU A 16 2.20 9.27 -13.01
CA LEU A 16 1.44 8.34 -13.85
C LEU A 16 0.27 7.70 -13.10
N LEU A 17 0.45 7.35 -11.82
CA LEU A 17 -0.62 6.83 -10.97
C LEU A 17 -1.78 7.84 -10.88
N ILE A 18 -1.50 9.09 -10.54
CA ILE A 18 -2.52 10.13 -10.38
C ILE A 18 -3.17 10.49 -11.72
N ALA A 19 -2.36 10.75 -12.75
CA ALA A 19 -2.87 11.10 -14.08
C ALA A 19 -3.71 9.97 -14.68
N GLY A 20 -3.24 8.72 -14.56
CA GLY A 20 -3.96 7.53 -15.01
C GLY A 20 -5.27 7.33 -14.24
N LEU A 21 -5.28 7.57 -12.93
CA LEU A 21 -6.49 7.48 -12.11
C LEU A 21 -7.53 8.52 -12.52
N VAL A 22 -7.12 9.77 -12.72
CA VAL A 22 -8.01 10.86 -13.16
C VAL A 22 -8.53 10.60 -14.57
N TRP A 23 -7.67 10.16 -15.49
CA TRP A 23 -8.07 9.80 -16.85
C TRP A 23 -9.11 8.68 -16.84
N ARG A 24 -8.80 7.56 -16.17
CA ARG A 24 -9.72 6.42 -16.05
C ARG A 24 -11.03 6.83 -15.40
N HIS A 25 -10.99 7.71 -14.40
CA HIS A 25 -12.19 8.24 -13.77
C HIS A 25 -13.05 9.06 -14.73
N ARG A 26 -12.49 9.77 -15.70
CA ARG A 26 -13.29 10.57 -16.65
C ARG A 26 -13.85 9.74 -17.79
N TYR A 27 -13.07 8.82 -18.33
CA TYR A 27 -13.40 8.14 -19.58
C TYR A 27 -13.96 6.71 -19.40
N ASP A 28 -13.65 6.02 -18.30
CA ASP A 28 -14.08 4.64 -18.05
C ASP A 28 -14.63 4.47 -16.62
N ARG A 29 -15.75 5.15 -16.35
CA ARG A 29 -16.47 5.04 -15.07
C ARG A 29 -17.10 3.65 -14.90
N PHE A 30 -17.62 3.08 -15.97
CA PHE A 30 -18.35 1.80 -15.94
C PHE A 30 -17.42 0.59 -15.82
N GLY A 31 -16.18 0.66 -16.32
CA GLY A 31 -15.15 -0.36 -16.14
C GLY A 31 -14.43 -0.29 -14.79
N TRP A 32 -14.80 0.64 -13.90
CA TRP A 32 -14.25 0.75 -12.56
C TRP A 32 -14.95 -0.21 -11.60
N THR A 33 -14.63 -1.49 -11.72
CA THR A 33 -15.11 -2.54 -10.82
C THR A 33 -13.93 -3.39 -10.32
N THR A 34 -14.17 -4.18 -9.28
CA THR A 34 -13.18 -5.12 -8.75
C THR A 34 -12.94 -6.32 -9.68
N ARG A 35 -13.76 -6.50 -10.72
CA ARG A 35 -13.76 -7.66 -11.63
C ARG A 35 -13.64 -9.00 -10.86
N SER A 36 -14.52 -9.19 -9.88
CA SER A 36 -14.51 -10.39 -9.05
C SER A 36 -14.69 -11.67 -9.87
N SER A 37 -13.78 -12.63 -9.68
CA SER A 37 -13.85 -13.98 -10.24
C SER A 37 -14.48 -15.00 -9.28
N GLN A 38 -15.02 -14.55 -8.14
CA GLN A 38 -15.56 -15.41 -7.08
C GLN A 38 -16.61 -16.41 -7.57
N VAL A 39 -17.40 -16.03 -8.58
CA VAL A 39 -18.45 -16.88 -9.16
C VAL A 39 -17.85 -18.09 -9.88
N TYR A 40 -16.65 -17.96 -10.46
CA TYR A 40 -15.99 -19.03 -11.19
C TYR A 40 -15.20 -19.99 -10.29
N GLU A 41 -14.67 -19.50 -9.16
CA GLU A 41 -13.86 -20.32 -8.24
C GLU A 41 -14.08 -19.88 -6.78
N SER A 42 -15.24 -20.19 -6.23
CA SER A 42 -15.59 -19.77 -4.88
C SER A 42 -14.83 -20.53 -3.80
N LYS A 43 -14.52 -21.82 -4.01
CA LYS A 43 -13.97 -22.69 -2.96
C LYS A 43 -12.59 -22.22 -2.51
N LEU A 44 -11.68 -21.95 -3.44
CA LEU A 44 -10.36 -21.44 -3.10
C LEU A 44 -10.41 -19.97 -2.70
N LEU A 45 -11.13 -19.13 -3.46
CA LEU A 45 -11.14 -17.69 -3.23
C LEU A 45 -11.84 -17.29 -1.92
N ASN A 46 -12.77 -18.09 -1.39
CA ASN A 46 -13.36 -17.86 -0.07
C ASN A 46 -12.32 -17.86 1.07
N ILE A 47 -11.17 -18.51 0.88
CA ILE A 47 -10.09 -18.55 1.88
C ILE A 47 -8.93 -17.66 1.44
N ALA A 48 -8.47 -17.83 0.20
CA ALA A 48 -7.28 -17.13 -0.29
C ALA A 48 -7.51 -15.61 -0.39
N SER A 49 -8.70 -15.17 -0.82
CA SER A 49 -8.99 -13.75 -0.97
C SER A 49 -9.01 -13.04 0.39
N PRO A 50 -9.74 -13.48 1.43
CA PRO A 50 -9.67 -12.84 2.74
C PRO A 50 -8.27 -12.88 3.36
N VAL A 51 -7.55 -14.01 3.29
CA VAL A 51 -6.19 -14.11 3.84
C VAL A 51 -5.25 -13.10 3.18
N PHE A 52 -5.30 -12.96 1.85
CA PHE A 52 -4.51 -11.96 1.14
C PHE A 52 -4.92 -10.54 1.52
N HIS A 53 -6.22 -10.23 1.56
CA HIS A 53 -6.70 -8.88 1.86
C HIS A 53 -6.35 -8.45 3.29
N TYR A 54 -6.53 -9.33 4.29
CA TYR A 54 -6.13 -9.02 5.66
C TYR A 54 -4.61 -8.87 5.78
N GLY A 55 -3.84 -9.73 5.11
CA GLY A 55 -2.38 -9.63 5.07
C GLY A 55 -1.89 -8.31 4.47
N ILE A 56 -2.37 -7.95 3.27
CA ILE A 56 -1.94 -6.73 2.59
C ILE A 56 -2.39 -5.47 3.32
N LEU A 57 -3.58 -5.47 3.95
CA LEU A 57 -4.04 -4.34 4.75
C LEU A 57 -3.17 -4.14 6.00
N PHE A 58 -2.75 -5.24 6.64
CA PHE A 58 -1.82 -5.17 7.77
C PHE A 58 -0.46 -4.59 7.36
N VAL A 59 0.12 -5.09 6.27
CA VAL A 59 1.40 -4.59 5.72
C VAL A 59 1.28 -3.12 5.32
N LEU A 60 0.20 -2.74 4.62
CA LEU A 60 -0.05 -1.37 4.21
C LEU A 60 -0.16 -0.44 5.43
N ALA A 61 -0.90 -0.84 6.46
CA ALA A 61 -0.99 -0.07 7.70
C ALA A 61 0.38 0.07 8.37
N GLY A 62 1.16 -1.02 8.42
CA GLY A 62 2.53 -1.01 8.93
C GLY A 62 3.44 -0.01 8.20
N HIS A 63 3.42 -0.04 6.86
CA HIS A 63 4.17 0.90 6.02
C HIS A 63 3.72 2.35 6.23
N LEU A 64 2.41 2.61 6.30
CA LEU A 64 1.90 3.96 6.52
C LEU A 64 2.34 4.50 7.88
N ILE A 65 2.27 3.67 8.92
CA ILE A 65 2.72 4.06 10.26
C ILE A 65 4.24 4.28 10.25
N GLY A 66 5.03 3.35 9.71
CA GLY A 66 6.49 3.43 9.70
C GLY A 66 7.06 4.59 8.88
N LEU A 67 6.38 5.00 7.80
CA LEU A 67 6.84 6.09 6.94
C LEU A 67 6.30 7.47 7.34
N PHE A 68 5.05 7.54 7.83
CA PHE A 68 4.38 8.83 8.07
C PHE A 68 4.29 9.21 9.55
N VAL A 69 4.48 8.30 10.51
CA VAL A 69 4.46 8.65 11.94
C VAL A 69 5.84 9.16 12.36
N PRO A 70 5.95 10.41 12.84
CA PRO A 70 7.24 10.95 13.28
C PRO A 70 7.75 10.24 14.53
N ALA A 71 9.06 9.99 14.59
CA ALA A 71 9.72 9.41 15.76
C ALA A 71 9.48 10.19 17.07
N SER A 72 9.24 11.51 16.97
CA SER A 72 8.89 12.34 18.13
C SER A 72 7.53 11.96 18.75
N TRP A 73 6.57 11.51 17.94
CA TRP A 73 5.26 11.08 18.43
C TRP A 73 5.35 9.71 19.08
N THR A 74 6.08 8.75 18.50
CA THR A 74 6.30 7.42 19.10
C THR A 74 7.09 7.50 20.41
N ARG A 75 8.08 8.40 20.50
CA ARG A 75 8.82 8.63 21.74
C ARG A 75 7.95 9.27 22.85
N SER A 76 6.96 10.10 22.48
CA SER A 76 6.04 10.74 23.45
C SER A 76 5.04 9.78 24.09
N ILE A 77 4.75 8.66 23.43
CA ILE A 77 3.87 7.57 23.93
C ILE A 77 4.67 6.43 24.58
N GLY A 78 5.97 6.61 24.80
CA GLY A 78 6.83 5.66 25.53
C GLY A 78 7.22 4.41 24.74
N ILE A 79 7.13 4.42 23.41
CA ILE A 79 7.63 3.32 22.58
C ILE A 79 9.15 3.48 22.45
N ASP A 80 9.88 2.49 22.95
CA ASP A 80 11.34 2.43 22.92
C ASP A 80 11.88 2.46 21.47
N GLU A 81 13.02 3.12 21.24
CA GLU A 81 13.65 3.29 19.92
C GLU A 81 13.86 1.94 19.21
N HIS A 82 14.13 0.88 19.99
CA HIS A 82 14.31 -0.48 19.49
C HIS A 82 13.02 -1.06 18.87
N ALA A 83 11.86 -0.80 19.48
CA ALA A 83 10.58 -1.24 18.95
C ALA A 83 10.21 -0.52 17.66
N TYR A 84 10.55 0.77 17.55
CA TYR A 84 10.34 1.56 16.33
C TYR A 84 11.21 1.07 15.16
N HIS A 85 12.50 0.81 15.41
CA HIS A 85 13.40 0.26 14.41
C HIS A 85 13.01 -1.16 13.96
N LEU A 86 12.58 -2.02 14.89
CA LEU A 86 12.04 -3.34 14.55
C LEU A 86 10.80 -3.23 13.67
N PHE A 87 9.87 -2.32 14.01
CA PHE A 87 8.65 -2.12 13.23
C PHE A 87 8.95 -1.61 11.82
N SER A 88 9.93 -0.72 11.67
CA SER A 88 10.41 -0.24 10.37
C SER A 88 11.20 -1.28 9.57
N LEU A 89 11.78 -2.30 10.22
CA LEU A 89 12.60 -3.33 9.56
C LEU A 89 11.79 -4.56 9.14
N TYR A 90 10.76 -4.91 9.93
CA TYR A 90 9.94 -6.12 9.74
C TYR A 90 8.52 -5.85 9.22
N GLY A 91 8.03 -4.61 9.29
CA GLY A 91 6.74 -4.19 8.72
C GLY A 91 6.83 -3.88 7.23
#